data_AF-A0A661NZM0-F1
#
_entry.id   AF-A0A661NZM0-F1
#
_cell.length_a   1.000
_cell.length_b   1.000
_cell.length_c   1.000
_cell.angle_alpha   90.00
_cell.angle_beta   90.00
_cell.angle_gamma   90.00
#
_symmetry.space_group_name_H-M   'P 1'
#
loop_
_entity.id
_entity.type
_entity.pdbx_description
1 polymer ?
#
loop_
_entity_poly.entity_id
_entity_poly.type
_entity_poly.pdbx_seq_one_letter_code
_entity_poly.pdbx_strand_id
1 'polypeptide(L)'
;PRASDFGKERPGKYPWSPVVTGEHPDRFHEAVARAVRFAKIAAVDEPLVFVASLNEWSEGHYLEPDVRFGEGWLQALSAAR
;
A
#
# COMPACT_ATOMS: atom_id res chain seq x y z
N PRO A 1 19.36 -5.85 1.87
CA PRO A 1 17.88 -5.81 1.73
C PRO A 1 17.50 -5.63 0.26
N ARG A 2 16.50 -6.38 -0.24
CA ARG A 2 16.05 -6.28 -1.65
C ARG A 2 15.44 -4.90 -2.00
N ALA A 3 15.07 -4.12 -1.00
CA ALA A 3 14.73 -2.71 -1.10
C ALA A 3 15.75 -1.91 -0.26
N SER A 4 16.70 -1.24 -0.91
CA SER A 4 17.56 -0.24 -0.26
C SER A 4 17.41 1.04 -1.06
N ASP A 5 17.25 2.17 -0.38
CA ASP A 5 17.25 3.47 -1.06
C ASP A 5 18.69 3.79 -1.47
N PHE A 6 18.90 3.94 -2.78
CA PHE A 6 20.21 4.29 -3.37
C PHE A 6 20.31 5.79 -3.68
N GLY A 7 19.37 6.60 -3.20
CA GLY A 7 19.30 8.04 -3.45
C GLY A 7 18.80 8.35 -4.86
N LYS A 8 19.12 9.55 -5.35
CA LYS A 8 18.64 10.05 -6.65
C LYS A 8 19.36 9.45 -7.85
N GLU A 9 20.53 8.85 -7.64
CA GLU A 9 21.33 8.27 -8.71
C GLU A 9 20.88 6.85 -9.02
N ARG A 10 20.79 6.53 -10.32
CA ARG A 10 20.38 5.19 -10.74
C ARG A 10 21.46 4.19 -10.34
N PRO A 11 21.18 3.20 -9.47
CA PRO A 11 22.16 2.21 -9.09
C PRO A 11 22.55 1.35 -10.30
N GLY A 12 23.85 1.19 -10.54
CA GLY A 12 24.41 0.37 -11.62
C GLY A 12 24.37 -1.14 -11.35
N LYS A 13 23.57 -1.60 -10.37
CA LYS A 13 23.54 -2.99 -9.90
C LYS A 13 22.09 -3.50 -9.83
N TYR A 14 21.88 -4.72 -10.30
CA TYR A 14 20.62 -5.47 -10.20
C TYR A 14 20.34 -5.93 -8.75
N PRO A 15 19.07 -6.01 -8.29
CA PRO A 15 17.83 -5.62 -8.99
C PRO A 15 17.53 -4.12 -8.89
N TRP A 16 17.13 -3.51 -10.02
CA TRP A 16 16.54 -2.17 -10.05
C TRP A 16 15.04 -2.34 -9.81
N SER A 17 14.62 -2.25 -8.56
CA SER A 17 13.21 -2.08 -8.21
C SER A 17 13.07 -0.71 -7.58
N PRO A 18 12.16 0.15 -8.06
CA PRO A 18 11.95 1.46 -7.44
C PRO A 18 11.52 1.27 -5.99
N VAL A 19 12.11 2.06 -5.08
CA VAL A 19 11.63 2.16 -3.70
C VAL A 19 10.55 3.23 -3.67
N VAL A 20 9.36 2.85 -3.23
CA VAL A 20 8.26 3.79 -2.99
C VAL A 20 8.43 4.36 -1.58
N THR A 21 8.36 5.68 -1.45
CA THR A 21 8.52 6.39 -0.18
C THR A 21 7.36 7.34 0.06
N GLY A 22 7.21 7.82 1.29
CA GLY A 22 6.15 8.76 1.65
C GLY A 22 4.79 8.09 1.84
N GLU A 23 4.80 6.82 2.21
CA GLU A 23 3.65 6.08 2.68
C GLU A 23 3.00 6.79 3.87
N HIS A 24 1.67 6.86 3.83
CA HIS A 24 0.84 7.45 4.87
C HIS A 24 -0.57 6.85 4.82
N PRO A 25 -1.24 6.63 5.97
CA PRO A 25 -2.61 6.13 6.00
C PRO A 25 -3.59 6.92 5.10
N ASP A 26 -3.46 8.24 5.01
CA ASP A 26 -4.34 9.08 4.16
C ASP A 26 -4.21 8.73 2.67
N ARG A 27 -2.98 8.53 2.18
CA ARG A 27 -2.74 8.14 0.77
C ARG A 27 -3.26 6.74 0.49
N PHE A 28 -3.18 5.86 1.48
CA PHE A 28 -3.74 4.53 1.40
C PHE A 28 -5.28 4.56 1.37
N HIS A 29 -5.93 5.36 2.23
CA HIS A 29 -7.38 5.62 2.18
C HIS A 29 -7.82 6.07 0.78
N GLU A 30 -7.14 7.06 0.19
CA GLU A 30 -7.44 7.53 -1.16
C GLU A 30 -7.31 6.41 -2.22
N ALA A 31 -6.27 5.57 -2.11
CA ALA A 31 -6.04 4.45 -3.01
C ALA A 31 -7.14 3.39 -2.90
N VAL A 32 -7.53 3.00 -1.68
CA VAL A 32 -8.64 2.08 -1.44
C VAL A 32 -9.95 2.66 -1.98
N ALA A 33 -10.24 3.94 -1.71
CA ALA A 33 -11.45 4.58 -2.19
C ALA A 33 -11.52 4.59 -3.73
N ARG A 34 -10.39 4.75 -4.43
CA ARG A 34 -10.30 4.61 -5.89
C ARG A 34 -10.58 3.17 -6.34
N ALA A 35 -10.00 2.17 -5.67
CA ALA A 35 -10.21 0.77 -5.99
C ALA A 35 -11.68 0.34 -5.77
N VAL A 36 -12.30 0.77 -4.67
CA VAL A 36 -13.72 0.52 -4.38
C VAL A 36 -14.62 1.17 -5.43
N ARG A 37 -14.34 2.42 -5.83
CA ARG A 37 -15.07 3.08 -6.93
C ARG A 37 -14.92 2.32 -8.24
N PHE A 38 -13.70 1.90 -8.57
CA PHE A 38 -13.42 1.11 -9.78
C PHE A 38 -14.21 -0.21 -9.78
N ALA A 39 -14.20 -0.94 -8.67
CA ALA A 39 -14.93 -2.20 -8.54
C ALA A 39 -16.45 -2.00 -8.68
N LYS A 40 -17.00 -0.90 -8.15
CA LYS A 40 -18.43 -0.54 -8.30
C LYS A 40 -18.83 -0.24 -9.75
N ILE A 41 -17.96 0.40 -10.55
CA ILE A 41 -18.26 0.74 -11.95
C ILE A 41 -17.98 -0.38 -12.95
N ALA A 42 -17.18 -1.38 -12.57
CA ALA A 42 -16.80 -2.49 -13.45
C ALA A 42 -17.97 -3.43 -13.82
N ALA A 43 -19.13 -3.29 -13.16
CA ALA A 43 -20.36 -4.03 -13.45
C ALA A 43 -20.19 -5.57 -13.48
N VAL A 44 -19.39 -6.10 -12.55
CA VAL A 44 -19.25 -7.55 -12.31
C VAL A 44 -20.18 -7.97 -11.18
N ASP A 45 -20.67 -9.22 -11.22
CA ASP A 45 -21.66 -9.73 -10.26
C ASP A 45 -21.16 -9.69 -8.81
N GLU A 46 -19.86 -9.94 -8.59
CA GLU A 46 -19.22 -9.97 -7.27
C GLU A 46 -17.93 -9.13 -7.27
N PRO A 47 -18.02 -7.80 -7.11
CA PRO A 47 -16.85 -6.94 -7.13
C PRO A 47 -16.00 -7.13 -5.87
N LEU A 48 -14.74 -7.53 -6.05
CA LEU A 48 -13.77 -7.72 -4.97
C LEU A 48 -12.58 -6.76 -5.14
N VAL A 49 -12.04 -6.32 -4.00
CA VAL A 49 -10.78 -5.57 -3.93
C VAL A 49 -9.85 -6.32 -2.99
N PHE A 50 -8.69 -6.71 -3.50
CA PHE A 50 -7.65 -7.33 -2.69
C PHE A 50 -6.74 -6.26 -2.09
N VAL A 51 -6.43 -6.41 -0.80
CA VAL A 51 -5.44 -5.59 -0.11
C VAL A 51 -4.27 -6.49 0.28
N ALA A 52 -3.11 -6.18 -0.28
CA ALA A 52 -1.84 -6.77 0.15
C ALA A 52 -1.20 -5.77 1.11
N SER A 53 -0.92 -6.13 2.37
CA SER A 53 -1.25 -7.37 3.09
C SER A 53 -1.42 -7.07 4.57
N LEU A 54 -1.90 -8.03 5.36
CA LEU A 54 -1.99 -7.80 6.81
C LEU A 54 -0.59 -7.62 7.42
N ASN A 55 0.39 -8.46 7.07
CA ASN A 55 1.66 -8.55 7.81
C ASN A 55 2.92 -8.76 6.94
N GLU A 56 2.98 -8.28 5.70
CA GLU A 56 4.21 -8.31 4.89
C GLU A 56 5.15 -7.16 5.26
N TRP A 57 5.76 -7.30 6.43
CA TRP A 57 6.72 -6.33 6.96
C TRP A 57 8.00 -6.24 6.13
N SER A 58 8.45 -7.36 5.55
CA SER A 58 9.75 -7.41 4.88
C SER A 58 9.79 -6.63 3.57
N GLU A 59 8.62 -6.46 2.95
CA GLU A 59 8.42 -5.67 1.72
C GLU A 59 7.70 -4.33 1.99
N GLY A 60 7.41 -4.00 3.25
CA GLY A 60 6.96 -2.68 3.69
C GLY A 60 5.49 -2.35 3.42
N HIS A 61 4.64 -3.32 3.09
CA HIS A 61 3.22 -3.10 2.79
C HIS A 61 2.29 -3.84 3.79
N TYR A 62 2.60 -3.70 5.07
CA TYR A 62 1.80 -4.24 6.17
C TYR A 62 0.64 -3.29 6.54
N LEU A 63 -0.45 -3.86 7.08
CA LEU A 63 -1.56 -3.12 7.69
C LEU A 63 -1.64 -3.36 9.20
N GLU A 64 -0.92 -4.36 9.71
CA GLU A 64 -0.82 -4.68 11.14
C GLU A 64 -0.45 -3.42 11.95
N PRO A 65 -1.07 -3.20 13.12
CA PRO A 65 -0.78 -2.03 13.92
C PRO A 65 0.71 -1.88 14.25
N ASP A 66 1.23 -0.67 14.06
CA ASP A 66 2.66 -0.38 14.17
C ASP A 66 2.95 0.75 15.17
N VAL A 67 4.23 0.96 15.47
CA VAL A 67 4.66 1.98 16.45
C VAL A 67 4.58 3.43 15.94
N ARG A 68 4.48 3.65 14.62
CA ARG A 68 4.47 4.94 13.94
C ARG A 68 3.05 5.48 13.72
N PHE A 69 2.12 4.61 13.31
CA PHE A 69 0.75 4.94 12.95
C PHE A 69 -0.31 4.21 13.80
N GLY A 70 0.09 3.31 14.70
CA GLY A 70 -0.87 2.53 15.49
C GLY A 70 -1.81 1.75 14.59
N GLU A 71 -3.12 1.90 14.81
CA GLU A 71 -4.16 1.29 13.96
C GLU A 71 -4.47 2.10 12.68
N GLY A 72 -3.67 3.13 12.36
CA GLY A 72 -3.96 4.10 11.30
C GLY A 72 -4.27 3.46 9.94
N TRP A 73 -3.56 2.39 9.56
CA TRP A 73 -3.83 1.66 8.31
C TRP A 73 -5.20 0.99 8.28
N LEU A 74 -5.58 0.34 9.39
CA LEU A 74 -6.89 -0.32 9.53
C LEU A 74 -8.02 0.71 9.58
N GLN A 75 -7.81 1.84 10.25
CA GLN A 75 -8.76 2.95 10.29
C GLN A 75 -8.94 3.58 8.90
N ALA A 76 -7.85 3.77 8.15
CA ALA A 76 -7.89 4.25 6.77
C ALA A 76 -8.64 3.28 5.84
N LEU A 77 -8.43 1.96 5.99
CA LEU A 77 -9.19 0.94 5.27
C LEU A 77 -10.68 0.99 5.61
N SER A 78 -11.01 1.09 6.90
CA SER A 78 -12.39 1.14 7.40
C SER A 78 -13.15 2.36 6.89
N ALA A 79 -12.51 3.53 6.87
CA ALA A 79 -13.10 4.78 6.39
C ALA A 79 -13.32 4.82 4.86
N ALA A 80 -12.58 4.01 4.09
CA ALA A 80 -12.65 4.00 2.63
C ALA A 80 -13.75 3.07 2.05
N ARG A 81 -14.43 2.30 2.90
CA ARG A 81 -15.50 1.35 2.53
C ARG A 81 -16.83 2.06 2.27
#